data_AF-A0A937S566-F1
#
_entry.id   AF-A0A937S566-F1
#
_cell.length_a   1.000
_cell.length_b   1.000
_cell.length_c   1.000
_cell.angle_alpha   90.00
_cell.angle_beta   90.00
_cell.angle_gamma   90.00
#
_symmetry.space_group_name_H-M   'P 1'
#
loop_
_entity.id
_entity.type
_entity.pdbx_description
1 polymer ?
#
loop_
_entity_poly.entity_id
_entity_poly.type
_entity_poly.pdbx_seq_one_letter_code
_entity_poly.pdbx_strand_id
1 'polypeptide(L)' 'MNEQLPQFIHHGVDRLRSVGGIAAIALGGSRARGNHTLKSDVDLGLYPS' A
#
# COMPACT_ATOMS: atom_id res chain seq x y z
N MET A 1 -4.50 5.61 -17.62
CA MET A 1 -4.39 4.50 -16.63
C MET A 1 -3.53 4.83 -15.40
N ASN A 2 -2.83 5.98 -15.30
CA ASN A 2 -1.90 6.23 -14.17
C ASN A 2 -2.52 6.84 -12.90
N GLU A 3 -3.67 7.50 -12.99
CA GLU A 3 -4.33 8.09 -11.80
C GLU A 3 -5.00 7.05 -10.89
N GLN A 4 -5.23 5.84 -11.41
CA GLN A 4 -5.94 4.77 -10.71
C GLN A 4 -5.06 4.03 -9.70
N LEU A 5 -3.75 4.08 -9.84
CA LEU A 5 -2.84 3.31 -9.01
C LEU A 5 -2.67 3.90 -7.59
N PRO A 6 -2.50 5.22 -7.41
CA PRO A 6 -2.62 5.81 -6.07
C PRO A 6 -3.97 5.49 -5.42
N GLN A 7 -5.06 5.58 -6.19
CA GLN A 7 -6.41 5.25 -5.71
C GLN A 7 -6.52 3.78 -5.28
N PHE A 8 -5.89 2.86 -6.01
CA PHE A 8 -5.84 1.43 -5.65
C PHE A 8 -5.12 1.21 -4.31
N ILE A 9 -3.98 1.86 -4.09
CA ILE A 9 -3.23 1.75 -2.82
C ILE A 9 -4.06 2.30 -1.66
N HIS A 10 -4.67 3.48 -1.83
CA HIS A 10 -5.54 4.07 -0.81
C HIS A 10 -6.75 3.17 -0.50
N HIS A 11 -7.42 2.65 -1.54
CA HIS A 11 -8.54 1.73 -1.36
C HIS A 11 -8.15 0.46 -0.60
N GLY A 12 -6.99 -0.12 -0.91
CA GLY A 12 -6.45 -1.28 -0.18
C GLY A 12 -6.17 -0.96 1.28
N VAL A 13 -5.52 0.18 1.55
CA VAL A 13 -5.23 0.64 2.92
C VAL A 13 -6.52 0.85 3.72
N ASP A 14 -7.54 1.49 3.14
CA ASP A 14 -8.80 1.75 3.83
C ASP A 14 -9.54 0.45 4.20
N ARG A 15 -9.49 -0.56 3.34
CA ARG A 15 -10.05 -1.88 3.67
C ARG A 15 -9.25 -2.56 4.77
N LEU A 16 -7.92 -2.57 4.67
CA LEU A 16 -7.05 -3.21 5.67
C LEU A 16 -7.16 -2.56 7.05
N ARG A 17 -7.38 -1.24 7.12
CA ARG A 17 -7.63 -0.52 8.38
C ARG A 17 -8.85 -1.02 9.16
N SER A 18 -9.84 -1.57 8.48
CA SER A 18 -11.04 -2.14 9.13
C SER A 18 -10.81 -3.54 9.72
N VAL A 19 -9.69 -4.17 9.41
CA VAL A 19 -9.35 -5.50 9.93
C VAL A 19 -8.81 -5.35 11.36
N GLY A 20 -9.56 -5.85 12.34
CA GLY A 20 -9.13 -5.87 13.73
C GLY A 20 -7.82 -6.62 13.92
N GLY A 21 -6.97 -6.14 14.82
CA GLY A 21 -5.66 -6.74 15.11
C GLY A 21 -4.52 -6.24 14.23
N ILE A 22 -4.75 -5.31 13.29
CA ILE A 22 -3.70 -4.61 12.56
C ILE A 22 -3.37 -3.30 13.29
N ALA A 23 -2.16 -3.18 13.83
CA ALA A 23 -1.66 -1.95 14.45
C ALA A 23 -1.09 -0.95 13.46
N ALA A 24 -0.43 -1.42 12.38
CA ALA A 24 0.12 -0.53 11.36
C ALA A 24 0.15 -1.16 9.97
N ILE A 25 0.15 -0.29 8.96
CA ILE A 25 0.30 -0.61 7.54
C ILE A 25 1.43 0.26 6.99
N ALA A 26 2.42 -0.34 6.34
CA ALA A 26 3.54 0.37 5.74
C ALA A 26 3.64 0.11 4.24
N LEU A 27 3.90 1.17 3.46
CA LEU A 27 4.28 1.03 2.06
C LEU A 27 5.73 0.57 1.97
N GLY A 28 5.99 -0.44 1.15
CA GLY A 28 7.31 -1.00 0.91
C GLY A 28 7.84 -0.74 -0.51
N GLY A 29 9.03 -1.30 -0.75
CA GLY A 29 9.57 -1.44 -2.10
C GLY A 29 9.92 -0.13 -2.80
N SER A 30 9.89 -0.19 -4.13
CA SER A 30 10.27 0.94 -5.00
C SER A 30 9.33 2.13 -4.88
N ARG A 31 8.06 1.89 -4.53
CA ARG A 31 7.06 2.95 -4.30
C ARG A 31 7.33 3.72 -3.03
N ALA A 32 7.70 3.04 -1.93
CA ALA A 32 8.12 3.71 -0.71
C ALA A 32 9.39 4.55 -0.90
N ARG A 33 10.31 4.10 -1.75
CA ARG A 33 11.55 4.82 -2.08
C ARG A 33 11.38 5.92 -3.13
N GLY A 34 10.21 6.03 -3.75
CA GLY A 34 9.96 7.01 -4.82
C GLY A 34 10.62 6.69 -6.16
N ASN A 35 11.22 5.51 -6.35
CA ASN A 35 11.90 5.10 -7.59
C ASN A 35 11.17 4.00 -8.38
N HIS A 36 9.84 3.92 -8.19
CA HIS A 36 8.99 2.97 -8.90
C HIS A 36 8.80 3.33 -10.37
N THR A 37 8.44 2.33 -11.16
CA THR A 37 8.04 2.46 -12.56
C THR A 37 6.57 2.07 -12.70
N LEU A 38 6.00 2.26 -13.91
CA LEU A 38 4.64 1.80 -14.22
C LEU A 38 4.47 0.27 -14.12
N LYS A 39 5.57 -0.49 -14.20
CA LYS A 39 5.58 -1.95 -14.09
C LYS A 39 5.88 -2.45 -12.69
N SER A 40 6.23 -1.57 -11.75
CA SER A 40 6.60 -2.00 -10.41
C SER A 40 5.38 -2.58 -9.68
N ASP A 41 5.62 -3.51 -8.76
CA ASP A 41 4.59 -4.07 -7.86
C ASP A 41 4.33 -3.19 -6.62
N VAL A 42 3.20 -3.42 -5.95
CA VAL A 42 2.84 -2.75 -4.70
C VAL A 42 3.16 -3.67 -3.52
N ASP A 43 4.08 -3.25 -2.66
CA ASP A 43 4.43 -3.94 -1.41
C ASP A 43 3.75 -3.26 -0.21
N LEU A 44 2.97 -3.99 0.57
CA LEU A 44 2.38 -3.51 1.83
C LEU A 44 2.79 -4.44 2.99
N GLY A 45 3.42 -3.87 4.01
CA GLY A 45 3.69 -4.55 5.28
C GLY A 45 2.54 -4.36 6.26
N LEU A 46 2.15 -5.41 6.97
CA LEU A 46 1.13 -5.37 8.03
C LEU A 46 1.79 -5.70 9.36
N TYR A 47 1.56 -4.86 10.36
CA TYR A 47 2.06 -5.06 11.72
C TYR A 47 0.87 -5.35 12.63
N PRO A 48 0.85 -6.49 13.34
CA PRO A 48 -0.22 -6.82 14.26
C PRO A 48 -0.15 -5.97 15.54
N SER A 49 -1.28 -5.81 16.21
CA SER A 49 -1.41 -5.21 17.55
C SER A 49 -0.95 -6.14 18.66
#